data_AF-A0A4R4S701-F1
#
_entry.id   AF-A0A4R4S701-F1
#
_cell.length_a   1.000
_cell.length_b   1.000
_cell.length_c   1.000
_cell.angle_alpha   90.00
_cell.angle_beta   90.00
_cell.angle_gamma   90.00
#
_symmetry.space_group_name_H-M   'P 1'
#
loop_
_entity.id
_entity.type
_entity.pdbx_description
1 polymer ?
#
loop_
_entity_poly.entity_id
_entity_poly.type
_entity_poly.pdbx_seq_one_letter_code
_entity_poly.pdbx_strand_id
1 'polypeptide(L)'
;MRVFNVVPPGARTPVLVVLVLVLLVGGGWVLVTWVRPLFAPAYKTQFLIDGTMTSGGPEAVTASLRKAVGNAAADDALALRTFGGECGFGDNTEQLVGFGTGNREEVARATGEVSWGGKPTLVRGVVEAVDDFSKRLAWGADQHGTRVNRLIVVTRHGTDACEDDPAVVQREIHDRLESAGLKVEFKVIGYQVPEGERERLRQISAGIRGDAPIFASDPSRLAAAMEWFTNTQPVLREARKVTDVLNLAVGRVEDARTAIDEGGSTPPATSSTGPNRRTSARRWSRWRTGRERRRRGTSTSRRGGCPRSSGASSSPGGVCWRPPRTADPATPSSPPTARRS
;
A
#
# COMPACT_ATOMS: atom_id res chain seq x y z
N MET A 1 45.77 -30.76 -22.27
CA MET A 1 45.49 -29.31 -22.44
C MET A 1 46.80 -28.53 -22.30
N ARG A 2 47.42 -28.11 -23.42
CA ARG A 2 48.69 -27.35 -23.47
C ARG A 2 48.47 -25.92 -24.00
N VAL A 3 47.49 -25.20 -23.45
CA VAL A 3 47.14 -23.85 -23.95
C VAL A 3 48.05 -22.76 -23.35
N PHE A 4 48.74 -23.05 -22.24
CA PHE A 4 49.53 -22.03 -21.52
C PHE A 4 50.93 -21.72 -22.08
N ASN A 5 51.41 -22.47 -23.08
CA ASN A 5 52.76 -22.26 -23.63
C ASN A 5 52.86 -21.14 -24.68
N VAL A 6 51.74 -20.52 -25.08
CA VAL A 6 51.72 -19.51 -26.15
C VAL A 6 51.82 -18.08 -25.61
N VAL A 7 51.69 -17.86 -24.30
CA VAL A 7 51.67 -16.50 -23.71
C VAL A 7 53.06 -16.09 -23.19
N PRO A 8 53.63 -14.96 -23.67
CA PRO A 8 54.90 -14.41 -23.20
C PRO A 8 54.89 -14.16 -21.68
N PRO A 9 56.00 -14.38 -20.95
CA PRO A 9 56.04 -14.23 -19.49
C PRO A 9 55.55 -12.87 -18.99
N GLY A 10 55.87 -11.78 -19.70
CA GLY A 10 55.45 -10.42 -19.35
C GLY A 10 53.96 -10.13 -19.54
N ALA A 11 53.25 -10.95 -20.33
CA ALA A 11 51.81 -10.77 -20.60
C ALA A 11 50.91 -11.64 -19.69
N ARG A 12 51.47 -12.57 -18.92
CA ARG A 12 50.68 -13.51 -18.10
C ARG A 12 49.90 -12.82 -16.99
N THR A 13 50.56 -11.91 -16.27
CA THR A 13 49.95 -11.16 -15.17
C THR A 13 48.78 -10.28 -15.64
N PRO A 14 48.90 -9.42 -16.67
CA PRO A 14 47.77 -8.61 -17.11
C PRO A 14 46.62 -9.46 -17.68
N VAL A 15 46.92 -10.57 -18.39
CA VAL A 15 45.87 -11.48 -18.89
C VAL A 15 45.10 -12.13 -17.73
N LEU A 16 45.79 -12.60 -16.69
CA LEU A 16 45.13 -13.16 -15.50
C LEU A 16 44.28 -12.12 -14.78
N VAL A 17 44.78 -10.89 -14.62
CA VAL A 17 44.03 -9.79 -13.97
C VAL A 17 42.76 -9.48 -14.75
N VAL A 18 42.83 -9.36 -16.08
CA VAL A 18 41.66 -9.12 -16.93
C VAL A 18 40.65 -10.26 -16.81
N LEU A 19 41.11 -11.51 -16.83
CA LEU A 19 40.23 -12.68 -16.74
C LEU A 19 39.51 -12.75 -15.38
N VAL A 20 40.21 -12.44 -14.29
CA VAL A 20 39.62 -12.32 -12.95
C VAL A 20 38.60 -11.18 -12.90
N LEU A 21 38.92 -10.01 -13.46
CA LEU A 21 37.98 -8.88 -13.54
C LEU A 21 36.71 -9.24 -14.31
N VAL A 22 36.86 -9.91 -15.46
CA VAL A 22 35.72 -10.38 -16.27
C VAL A 22 34.88 -11.39 -15.48
N LEU A 23 35.50 -12.31 -14.75
CA LEU A 23 34.77 -13.27 -13.90
C LEU A 23 34.07 -12.59 -12.73
N LEU A 24 34.68 -11.59 -12.10
CA LEU A 24 34.07 -10.86 -10.99
C LEU A 24 32.88 -10.01 -11.47
N VAL A 25 33.05 -9.28 -12.57
CA VAL A 25 31.99 -8.43 -13.14
C VAL A 25 30.88 -9.31 -13.73
N GLY A 26 31.22 -10.35 -14.50
CA GLY A 26 30.25 -11.26 -15.09
C GLY A 26 29.53 -12.11 -14.04
N GLY A 27 30.26 -12.65 -13.06
CA GLY A 27 29.70 -13.40 -11.94
C GLY A 27 28.81 -12.52 -11.05
N GLY A 28 29.25 -11.30 -10.75
CA GLY A 28 28.45 -10.30 -10.03
C GLY A 28 27.16 -9.95 -10.79
N TRP A 29 27.25 -9.74 -12.11
CA TRP A 29 26.09 -9.46 -12.96
C TRP A 29 25.08 -10.62 -12.95
N VAL A 30 25.53 -11.86 -13.12
CA VAL A 30 24.67 -13.05 -13.08
C VAL A 30 24.02 -13.21 -11.71
N LEU A 31 24.78 -13.03 -10.62
CA LEU A 31 24.26 -13.08 -9.27
C LEU A 31 23.15 -12.03 -9.06
N VAL A 32 23.38 -10.80 -9.50
CA VAL A 32 22.42 -9.70 -9.36
C VAL A 32 21.16 -9.93 -10.20
N THR A 33 21.30 -10.37 -11.44
CA THR A 33 20.18 -10.44 -12.39
C THR A 33 19.41 -11.75 -12.34
N TRP A 34 20.04 -12.87 -11.96
CA TRP A 34 19.39 -14.19 -11.96
C TRP A 34 19.11 -14.72 -10.56
N VAL A 35 20.02 -14.47 -9.61
CA VAL A 35 19.93 -15.07 -8.27
C VAL A 35 19.10 -14.20 -7.33
N ARG A 36 19.30 -12.87 -7.32
CA ARG A 36 18.52 -11.97 -6.43
C ARG A 36 16.99 -12.03 -6.64
N PRO A 37 16.45 -12.09 -7.87
CA PRO A 37 15.00 -12.15 -8.06
C PRO A 37 14.36 -13.41 -7.48
N LEU A 38 15.10 -14.52 -7.36
CA LEU A 38 14.62 -15.77 -6.76
C LEU A 38 14.38 -15.64 -5.25
N PHE A 39 14.94 -14.61 -4.61
CA PHE A 39 14.78 -14.34 -3.19
C PHE A 39 13.87 -13.13 -2.89
N ALA A 40 13.34 -12.48 -3.93
CA ALA A 40 12.43 -11.37 -3.74
C ALA A 40 11.01 -11.92 -3.44
N PRO A 41 10.37 -11.49 -2.34
CA PRO A 41 9.05 -12.00 -1.98
C PRO A 41 8.04 -11.72 -3.10
N ALA A 42 7.14 -12.66 -3.34
CA ALA A 42 6.07 -12.49 -4.32
C ALA A 42 5.15 -11.32 -3.93
N TYR A 43 4.87 -11.21 -2.64
CA TYR A 43 3.98 -10.21 -2.05
C TYR A 43 4.56 -9.62 -0.77
N LYS A 44 4.41 -8.30 -0.60
CA LYS A 44 4.61 -7.62 0.69
C LYS A 44 3.23 -7.27 1.24
N THR A 45 2.83 -7.86 2.36
CA THR A 45 1.55 -7.58 3.01
C THR A 45 1.79 -7.00 4.39
N GLN A 46 1.28 -5.80 4.64
CA GLN A 46 1.29 -5.19 5.97
C GLN A 46 -0.13 -5.15 6.53
N PHE A 47 -0.27 -5.59 7.76
CA PHE A 47 -1.49 -5.42 8.53
C PHE A 47 -1.36 -4.15 9.37
N LEU A 48 -2.32 -3.25 9.23
CA LEU A 48 -2.45 -2.03 10.01
C LEU A 48 -3.70 -2.13 10.88
N ILE A 49 -3.51 -2.29 12.18
CA ILE A 49 -4.58 -2.59 13.13
C ILE A 49 -4.89 -1.37 14.00
N ASP A 50 -6.16 -1.04 14.10
CA ASP A 50 -6.67 -0.04 15.03
C ASP A 50 -6.55 -0.55 16.47
N GLY A 51 -5.60 0.03 17.19
CA GLY A 51 -5.31 -0.23 18.60
C GLY A 51 -6.21 0.54 19.56
N THR A 52 -7.32 1.14 19.13
CA THR A 52 -8.24 1.80 20.05
C THR A 52 -9.11 0.82 20.84
N MET A 53 -9.48 1.20 22.06
CA MET A 53 -10.42 0.45 22.91
C MET A 53 -11.87 0.75 22.51
N THR A 54 -12.65 -0.28 22.13
CA THR A 54 -14.11 -0.16 21.96
C THR A 54 -14.82 -1.37 22.57
N SER A 55 -16.14 -1.24 22.79
CA SER A 55 -17.00 -2.36 23.18
C SER A 55 -16.93 -3.48 22.14
N GLY A 56 -16.74 -4.73 22.58
CA GLY A 56 -16.62 -5.90 21.69
C GLY A 56 -15.23 -6.53 21.63
N GLY A 57 -14.25 -5.93 22.32
CA GLY A 57 -12.97 -6.56 22.66
C GLY A 57 -11.97 -6.69 21.48
N PRO A 58 -10.66 -6.68 21.75
CA PRO A 58 -9.62 -6.87 20.74
C PRO A 58 -9.44 -8.32 20.27
N GLU A 59 -10.04 -9.28 20.98
CA GLU A 59 -9.81 -10.71 20.80
C GLU A 59 -10.22 -11.18 19.39
N ALA A 60 -11.32 -10.64 18.86
CA ALA A 60 -11.78 -10.98 17.52
C ALA A 60 -10.79 -10.55 16.42
N VAL A 61 -10.18 -9.37 16.58
CA VAL A 61 -9.18 -8.84 15.64
C VAL A 61 -7.91 -9.68 15.69
N THR A 62 -7.40 -9.95 16.89
CA THR A 62 -6.19 -10.78 17.07
C THR A 62 -6.40 -12.21 16.58
N ALA A 63 -7.53 -12.85 16.87
CA ALA A 63 -7.84 -14.19 16.39
C ALA A 63 -7.97 -14.26 14.86
N SER A 64 -8.67 -13.28 14.25
CA SER A 64 -8.82 -13.21 12.80
C SER A 64 -7.49 -12.99 12.10
N LEU A 65 -6.64 -12.11 12.66
CA LEU A 65 -5.31 -11.82 12.14
C LEU A 65 -4.40 -13.05 12.24
N ARG A 66 -4.36 -13.75 13.37
CA ARG A 66 -3.60 -15.01 13.52
C ARG A 66 -4.03 -16.05 12.49
N LYS A 67 -5.32 -16.21 12.25
CA LYS A 67 -5.84 -17.13 11.23
C LYS A 67 -5.38 -16.71 9.83
N ALA A 68 -5.54 -15.44 9.48
CA ALA A 68 -5.18 -14.92 8.16
C ALA A 68 -3.67 -15.07 7.89
N VAL A 69 -2.84 -14.76 8.88
CA VAL A 69 -1.38 -14.91 8.83
C VAL A 69 -0.96 -16.39 8.78
N GLY A 70 -1.62 -17.26 9.54
CA GLY A 70 -1.36 -18.71 9.50
C GLY A 70 -1.61 -19.33 8.12
N ASN A 71 -2.53 -18.75 7.36
CA ASN A 71 -2.86 -19.19 6.00
C ASN A 71 -2.01 -18.53 4.90
N ALA A 72 -1.21 -17.50 5.22
CA ALA A 72 -0.34 -16.84 4.26
C ALA A 72 0.77 -17.79 3.76
N ALA A 73 1.26 -17.55 2.54
CA ALA A 73 2.32 -18.37 1.95
C ALA A 73 3.66 -18.16 2.67
N ALA A 74 4.56 -19.15 2.60
CA ALA A 74 5.85 -19.08 3.30
C ALA A 74 6.79 -18.01 2.72
N ASP A 75 6.63 -17.70 1.43
CA ASP A 75 7.38 -16.70 0.67
C ASP A 75 6.76 -15.29 0.72
N ASP A 76 5.61 -15.12 1.39
CA ASP A 76 5.03 -13.81 1.62
C ASP A 76 5.84 -13.05 2.68
N ALA A 77 6.16 -11.79 2.38
CA ALA A 77 6.76 -10.88 3.35
C ALA A 77 5.65 -10.19 4.15
N LEU A 78 5.53 -10.51 5.44
CA LEU A 78 4.48 -9.97 6.31
C LEU A 78 5.04 -8.91 7.26
N ALA A 79 4.23 -7.91 7.58
CA ALA A 79 4.51 -6.91 8.60
C ALA A 79 3.25 -6.61 9.42
N LEU A 80 3.44 -6.16 10.65
CA LEU A 80 2.36 -5.76 11.55
C LEU A 80 2.65 -4.39 12.15
N ARG A 81 1.67 -3.50 12.03
CA ARG A 81 1.66 -2.20 12.68
C ARG A 81 0.31 -1.94 13.34
N THR A 82 0.35 -1.17 14.42
CA THR A 82 -0.83 -0.64 15.09
C THR A 82 -0.90 0.87 14.92
N PHE A 83 -2.10 1.41 15.02
CA PHE A 83 -2.33 2.85 15.15
C PHE A 83 -3.38 3.12 16.23
N GLY A 84 -3.26 4.24 16.90
CA GLY A 84 -4.08 4.63 18.03
C GLY A 84 -3.21 5.28 19.10
N GLY A 85 -3.73 6.30 19.78
CA GLY A 85 -2.95 7.03 20.79
C GLY A 85 -3.41 8.48 20.94
N GLU A 86 -2.58 9.30 21.57
CA GLU A 86 -2.86 10.73 21.69
C GLU A 86 -2.44 11.49 20.43
N CYS A 87 -3.17 12.56 20.11
CA CYS A 87 -2.84 13.43 18.98
C CYS A 87 -1.59 14.26 19.27
N GLY A 88 -0.72 14.42 18.27
CA GLY A 88 0.49 15.24 18.36
C GLY A 88 1.71 14.55 18.97
N PHE A 89 1.58 13.30 19.41
CA PHE A 89 2.70 12.48 19.86
C PHE A 89 3.15 11.51 18.75
N GLY A 90 4.45 11.22 18.72
CA GLY A 90 5.06 10.32 17.72
C GLY A 90 4.80 8.84 17.97
N ASP A 91 4.18 8.48 19.09
CA ASP A 91 3.88 7.12 19.55
C ASP A 91 2.45 6.66 19.20
N ASN A 92 1.69 7.45 18.43
CA ASN A 92 0.34 7.09 18.00
C ASN A 92 0.28 6.03 16.88
N THR A 93 1.44 5.47 16.53
CA THR A 93 1.63 4.31 15.65
C THR A 93 2.81 3.50 16.12
N GLU A 94 2.73 2.17 16.06
CA GLU A 94 3.82 1.29 16.50
C GLU A 94 4.04 0.15 15.51
N GLN A 95 5.27 -0.01 15.03
CA GLN A 95 5.66 -1.17 14.23
C GLN A 95 6.02 -2.33 15.16
N LEU A 96 5.09 -3.26 15.31
CA LEU A 96 5.32 -4.46 16.12
C LEU A 96 6.20 -5.48 15.40
N VAL A 97 6.01 -5.63 14.08
CA VAL A 97 6.82 -6.54 13.25
C VAL A 97 7.13 -5.90 11.91
N GLY A 98 8.41 -5.85 11.55
CA GLY A 98 8.87 -5.39 10.24
C GLY A 98 8.64 -6.41 9.13
N PHE A 99 8.79 -5.99 7.88
CA PHE A 99 8.68 -6.92 6.74
C PHE A 99 9.73 -8.02 6.81
N GLY A 100 9.28 -9.28 6.78
CA GLY A 100 10.13 -10.45 6.71
C GLY A 100 9.39 -11.64 6.09
N THR A 101 10.12 -12.54 5.41
CA THR A 101 9.59 -13.82 4.94
C THR A 101 9.68 -14.85 6.05
N GLY A 102 8.71 -15.78 6.15
CA GLY A 102 8.71 -16.82 7.19
C GLY A 102 8.46 -16.31 8.61
N ASN A 103 8.13 -15.03 8.81
CA ASN A 103 7.86 -14.43 10.11
C ASN A 103 6.39 -14.58 10.58
N ARG A 104 5.65 -15.56 10.04
CA ARG A 104 4.22 -15.76 10.34
C ARG A 104 3.96 -15.94 11.84
N GLU A 105 4.80 -16.73 12.51
CA GLU A 105 4.68 -16.95 13.96
C GLU A 105 5.00 -15.71 14.78
N GLU A 106 5.96 -14.89 14.33
CA GLU A 106 6.31 -13.62 14.96
C GLU A 106 5.16 -12.62 14.85
N VAL A 107 4.61 -12.44 13.65
CA VAL A 107 3.41 -11.62 13.42
C VAL A 107 2.24 -12.13 14.27
N ALA A 108 1.99 -13.44 14.29
CA ALA A 108 0.91 -14.03 15.08
C ALA A 108 1.07 -13.79 16.58
N ARG A 109 2.30 -13.86 17.11
CA ARG A 109 2.61 -13.59 18.52
C ARG A 109 2.43 -12.11 18.86
N ALA A 110 3.00 -11.24 18.02
CA ALA A 110 2.93 -9.79 18.19
C ALA A 110 1.49 -9.25 18.20
N THR A 111 0.52 -9.97 17.61
CA THR A 111 -0.91 -9.61 17.76
C THR A 111 -1.38 -9.53 19.22
N GLY A 112 -0.77 -10.30 20.12
CA GLY A 112 -1.07 -10.27 21.55
C GLY A 112 -0.42 -9.10 22.30
N GLU A 113 0.53 -8.42 21.67
CA GLU A 113 1.31 -7.31 22.23
C GLU A 113 0.76 -5.94 21.81
N VAL A 114 -0.33 -5.92 21.02
CA VAL A 114 -1.01 -4.69 20.63
C VAL A 114 -1.48 -3.95 21.88
N SER A 115 -1.01 -2.71 22.03
CA SER A 115 -1.53 -1.79 23.05
C SER A 115 -2.92 -1.30 22.65
N TRP A 116 -3.91 -1.50 23.52
CA TRP A 116 -5.29 -1.12 23.27
C TRP A 116 -5.67 0.14 24.06
N GLY A 117 -5.88 1.26 23.38
CA GLY A 117 -6.27 2.53 24.00
C GLY A 117 -6.10 3.74 23.08
N GLY A 118 -6.32 4.93 23.64
CA GLY A 118 -6.15 6.19 22.92
C GLY A 118 -7.25 6.51 21.91
N LYS A 119 -6.99 7.49 21.06
CA LYS A 119 -7.89 8.00 20.02
C LYS A 119 -7.56 7.38 18.66
N PRO A 120 -8.52 7.26 17.72
CA PRO A 120 -8.26 6.72 16.39
C PRO A 120 -7.39 7.69 15.57
N THR A 121 -6.22 7.22 15.15
CA THR A 121 -5.23 7.98 14.35
C THR A 121 -4.97 7.33 12.98
N LEU A 122 -6.05 6.90 12.32
CA LEU A 122 -6.03 6.13 11.07
C LEU A 122 -5.16 6.75 9.99
N VAL A 123 -5.25 8.06 9.78
CA VAL A 123 -4.49 8.81 8.76
C VAL A 123 -3.01 8.62 8.99
N ARG A 124 -2.56 8.88 10.22
CA ARG A 124 -1.17 8.75 10.61
C ARG A 124 -0.70 7.31 10.49
N GLY A 125 -1.53 6.36 10.92
CA GLY A 125 -1.31 4.93 10.75
C GLY A 125 -1.04 4.54 9.29
N VAL A 126 -1.86 5.03 8.35
CA VAL A 126 -1.70 4.73 6.92
C VAL A 126 -0.44 5.37 6.35
N VAL A 127 -0.18 6.65 6.65
CA VAL A 127 1.04 7.36 6.18
C VAL A 127 2.29 6.62 6.63
N GLU A 128 2.37 6.30 7.92
CA GLU A 128 3.52 5.61 8.49
C GLU A 128 3.61 4.19 7.90
N ALA A 129 2.49 3.47 7.72
CA ALA A 129 2.52 2.13 7.12
C ALA A 129 2.98 2.15 5.65
N VAL A 130 2.64 3.19 4.89
CA VAL A 130 3.18 3.38 3.53
C VAL A 130 4.70 3.57 3.58
N ASP A 131 5.20 4.33 4.55
CA ASP A 131 6.64 4.54 4.75
C ASP A 131 7.38 3.22 5.00
N ASP A 132 6.78 2.26 5.71
CA ASP A 132 7.38 0.94 5.92
C ASP A 132 7.64 0.17 4.64
N PHE A 133 6.85 0.37 3.58
CA PHE A 133 7.10 -0.29 2.30
C PHE A 133 8.38 0.21 1.61
N SER A 134 8.83 1.43 1.94
CA SER A 134 10.07 2.04 1.44
C SER A 134 11.33 1.57 2.19
N LYS A 135 11.16 0.92 3.35
CA LYS A 135 12.28 0.38 4.14
C LYS A 135 12.85 -0.86 3.47
N ARG A 136 14.19 -0.98 3.52
CA ARG A 136 14.92 -2.15 3.00
C ARG A 136 14.61 -3.38 3.85
N LEU A 137 14.46 -4.54 3.21
CA LEU A 137 14.57 -5.83 3.90
C LEU A 137 15.99 -5.97 4.45
N ALA A 138 16.15 -6.66 5.59
CA ALA A 138 17.41 -6.72 6.35
C ALA A 138 18.64 -7.24 5.56
N TRP A 139 18.43 -7.82 4.36
CA TRP A 139 19.44 -8.45 3.53
C TRP A 139 19.80 -7.62 2.27
N GLY A 140 19.30 -6.39 2.16
CA GLY A 140 19.63 -5.47 1.08
C GLY A 140 19.12 -5.86 -0.31
N ALA A 141 18.30 -6.93 -0.42
CA ALA A 141 17.58 -7.29 -1.64
C ALA A 141 16.58 -6.21 -2.03
N ASP A 142 16.42 -5.98 -3.33
CA ASP A 142 15.58 -4.92 -3.87
C ASP A 142 14.12 -5.04 -3.37
N GLN A 143 13.55 -3.88 -3.06
CA GLN A 143 12.54 -3.68 -2.01
C GLN A 143 11.09 -3.93 -2.42
N HIS A 144 10.87 -4.16 -3.71
CA HIS A 144 9.54 -4.27 -4.27
C HIS A 144 9.12 -5.72 -4.22
N GLY A 145 7.96 -6.01 -3.63
CA GLY A 145 7.31 -7.28 -3.91
C GLY A 145 7.27 -7.44 -5.43
N THR A 146 7.75 -8.57 -5.94
CA THR A 146 7.91 -8.75 -7.40
C THR A 146 6.57 -8.62 -8.14
N ARG A 147 5.45 -8.74 -7.40
CA ARG A 147 4.10 -8.58 -7.92
C ARG A 147 3.36 -7.39 -7.31
N VAL A 148 3.09 -7.39 -6.00
CA VAL A 148 2.16 -6.43 -5.37
C VAL A 148 2.53 -6.14 -3.91
N ASN A 149 2.49 -4.86 -3.53
CA ASN A 149 2.50 -4.42 -2.14
C ASN A 149 1.06 -4.19 -1.67
N ARG A 150 0.67 -4.71 -0.50
CA ARG A 150 -0.70 -4.64 0.03
C ARG A 150 -0.70 -4.13 1.46
N LEU A 151 -1.48 -3.08 1.72
CA LEU A 151 -1.80 -2.62 3.06
C LEU A 151 -3.23 -3.05 3.40
N ILE A 152 -3.38 -3.96 4.37
CA ILE A 152 -4.67 -4.38 4.92
C ILE A 152 -4.92 -3.59 6.20
N VAL A 153 -5.85 -2.64 6.14
CA VAL A 153 -6.25 -1.81 7.25
C VAL A 153 -7.45 -2.44 7.94
N VAL A 154 -7.37 -2.62 9.25
CA VAL A 154 -8.48 -3.08 10.09
C VAL A 154 -8.77 -1.98 11.08
N THR A 155 -9.93 -1.33 10.95
CA THR A 155 -10.32 -0.22 11.81
C THR A 155 -11.70 -0.40 12.41
N ARG A 156 -11.87 0.16 13.61
CA ARG A 156 -13.14 0.17 14.35
C ARG A 156 -13.84 1.52 14.27
N HIS A 157 -13.18 2.50 13.64
CA HIS A 157 -13.65 3.86 13.49
C HIS A 157 -13.64 4.26 12.00
N GLY A 158 -14.54 5.15 11.62
CA GLY A 158 -14.52 5.77 10.29
C GLY A 158 -14.03 7.22 10.31
N THR A 159 -13.71 7.72 11.50
CA THR A 159 -13.19 9.06 11.76
C THR A 159 -11.75 8.97 12.26
N ASP A 160 -10.95 9.97 11.92
CA ASP A 160 -9.64 10.20 12.54
C ASP A 160 -9.83 11.33 13.57
N ALA A 161 -9.32 11.14 14.78
CA ALA A 161 -9.50 12.09 15.87
C ALA A 161 -8.50 13.26 15.83
N CYS A 162 -7.44 13.14 15.04
CA CYS A 162 -6.36 14.12 14.96
C CYS A 162 -6.39 14.93 13.66
N GLU A 163 -6.99 14.39 12.59
CA GLU A 163 -7.12 15.07 11.30
C GLU A 163 -8.56 15.03 10.78
N ASP A 164 -9.13 16.21 10.60
CA ASP A 164 -10.51 16.36 10.15
C ASP A 164 -10.64 16.57 8.64
N ASP A 165 -9.57 16.95 7.94
CA ASP A 165 -9.62 17.22 6.50
C ASP A 165 -9.15 16.01 5.66
N PRO A 166 -10.08 15.23 5.08
CA PRO A 166 -9.72 14.09 4.23
C PRO A 166 -8.92 14.48 2.98
N ALA A 167 -8.95 15.75 2.54
CA ALA A 167 -8.17 16.20 1.40
C ALA A 167 -6.69 16.40 1.74
N VAL A 168 -6.37 16.77 2.99
CA VAL A 168 -4.97 16.84 3.48
C VAL A 168 -4.38 15.44 3.54
N VAL A 169 -5.12 14.50 4.15
CA VAL A 169 -4.79 13.07 4.23
C VAL A 169 -4.49 12.48 2.86
N GLN A 170 -5.40 12.70 1.90
CA GLN A 170 -5.26 12.15 0.56
C GLN A 170 -4.00 12.66 -0.14
N ARG A 171 -3.69 13.96 -0.01
CA ARG A 171 -2.48 14.54 -0.60
C ARG A 171 -1.23 13.96 0.02
N GLU A 172 -1.15 13.90 1.36
CA GLU A 172 0.03 13.37 2.04
C GLU A 172 0.30 11.90 1.67
N ILE A 173 -0.74 11.07 1.66
CA ILE A 173 -0.61 9.66 1.28
C ILE A 173 -0.22 9.53 -0.20
N HIS A 174 -0.81 10.33 -1.09
CA HIS A 174 -0.46 10.33 -2.51
C HIS A 174 1.00 10.75 -2.74
N ASP A 175 1.43 11.85 -2.13
CA ASP A 175 2.78 12.38 -2.27
C ASP A 175 3.82 11.37 -1.76
N ARG A 176 3.52 10.69 -0.65
CA ARG A 176 4.38 9.62 -0.11
C ARG A 176 4.46 8.42 -1.05
N LEU A 177 3.32 7.92 -1.55
CA LEU A 177 3.29 6.81 -2.50
C LEU A 177 4.02 7.12 -3.80
N GLU A 178 3.82 8.33 -4.34
CA GLU A 178 4.46 8.79 -5.57
C GLU A 178 5.97 8.96 -5.37
N SER A 179 6.39 9.59 -4.27
CA SER A 179 7.81 9.77 -3.94
C SER A 179 8.55 8.45 -3.75
N ALA A 180 7.86 7.42 -3.25
CA ALA A 180 8.43 6.09 -3.06
C ALA A 180 8.38 5.23 -4.35
N GLY A 181 7.67 5.67 -5.40
CA GLY A 181 7.46 4.89 -6.62
C GLY A 181 6.72 3.56 -6.38
N LEU A 182 5.95 3.47 -5.29
CA LEU A 182 5.33 2.23 -4.83
C LEU A 182 3.89 2.11 -5.33
N LYS A 183 3.57 0.94 -5.89
CA LYS A 183 2.19 0.53 -6.12
C LYS A 183 1.70 -0.25 -4.90
N VAL A 184 0.97 0.42 -4.01
CA VAL A 184 0.36 -0.18 -2.83
C VAL A 184 -1.14 -0.34 -3.05
N GLU A 185 -1.65 -1.54 -2.79
CA GLU A 185 -3.08 -1.81 -2.77
C GLU A 185 -3.62 -1.65 -1.35
N PHE A 186 -4.59 -0.77 -1.20
CA PHE A 186 -5.27 -0.55 0.07
C PHE A 186 -6.52 -1.43 0.15
N LYS A 187 -6.60 -2.23 1.21
CA LYS A 187 -7.77 -3.04 1.55
C LYS A 187 -8.24 -2.63 2.94
N VAL A 188 -9.43 -2.06 3.04
CA VAL A 188 -9.97 -1.55 4.31
C VAL A 188 -11.06 -2.48 4.82
N ILE A 189 -10.94 -2.90 6.06
CA ILE A 189 -11.95 -3.65 6.81
C ILE A 189 -12.41 -2.78 7.98
N GLY A 190 -13.69 -2.42 7.98
CA GLY A 190 -14.34 -1.74 9.10
C GLY A 190 -14.97 -2.76 10.04
N TYR A 191 -14.37 -3.04 11.19
CA TYR A 191 -14.90 -3.96 12.20
C TYR A 191 -15.72 -3.21 13.25
N GLN A 192 -17.02 -3.47 13.31
CA GLN A 192 -17.97 -2.82 14.23
C GLN A 192 -17.98 -1.29 14.13
N VAL A 193 -17.64 -0.74 12.95
CA VAL A 193 -17.67 0.70 12.69
C VAL A 193 -19.11 1.23 12.85
N PRO A 194 -19.33 2.27 13.69
CA PRO A 194 -20.64 2.90 13.86
C PRO A 194 -21.24 3.34 12.52
N GLU A 195 -22.55 3.21 12.33
CA GLU A 195 -23.19 3.48 11.04
C GLU A 195 -22.95 4.92 10.54
N GLY A 196 -22.97 5.89 11.47
CA GLY A 196 -22.70 7.30 11.17
C GLY A 196 -21.28 7.58 10.67
N GLU A 197 -20.32 6.68 10.90
CA GLU A 197 -18.93 6.84 10.49
C GLU A 197 -18.58 6.07 9.20
N ARG A 198 -19.43 5.12 8.77
CA ARG A 198 -19.14 4.26 7.61
C ARG A 198 -18.91 5.05 6.33
N GLU A 199 -19.66 6.12 6.11
CA GLU A 199 -19.51 6.94 4.91
C GLU A 199 -18.18 7.69 4.88
N ARG A 200 -17.73 8.20 6.03
CA ARG A 200 -16.41 8.83 6.14
C ARG A 200 -15.30 7.82 5.89
N LEU A 201 -15.43 6.58 6.38
CA LEU A 201 -14.46 5.52 6.06
C LEU A 201 -14.42 5.20 4.56
N ARG A 202 -15.57 5.18 3.86
CA ARG A 202 -15.61 5.01 2.40
C ARG A 202 -14.87 6.14 1.69
N GLN A 203 -15.05 7.38 2.12
CA GLN A 203 -14.37 8.54 1.56
C GLN A 203 -12.85 8.47 1.77
N ILE A 204 -12.40 8.08 2.97
CA ILE A 204 -10.97 7.85 3.26
C ILE A 204 -10.41 6.76 2.34
N SER A 205 -11.10 5.62 2.24
CA SER A 205 -10.67 4.51 1.36
C SER A 205 -10.59 4.94 -0.11
N ALA A 206 -11.58 5.69 -0.60
CA ALA A 206 -11.54 6.26 -1.94
C ALA A 206 -10.39 7.26 -2.13
N GLY A 207 -10.11 8.07 -1.10
CA GLY A 207 -9.00 9.04 -1.09
C GLY A 207 -7.64 8.38 -1.33
N ILE A 208 -7.40 7.24 -0.67
CA ILE A 208 -6.18 6.44 -0.84
C ILE A 208 -6.23 5.50 -2.06
N ARG A 209 -7.23 5.64 -2.95
CA ARG A 209 -7.47 4.78 -4.11
C ARG A 209 -7.64 3.29 -3.74
N GLY A 210 -8.15 3.02 -2.55
CA GLY A 210 -8.53 1.69 -2.10
C GLY A 210 -9.87 1.24 -2.66
N ASP A 211 -10.15 -0.05 -2.55
CA ASP A 211 -11.48 -0.60 -2.82
C ASP A 211 -12.50 -0.09 -1.78
N ALA A 212 -13.79 -0.29 -2.04
CA ALA A 212 -14.82 -0.04 -1.04
C ALA A 212 -14.53 -0.88 0.24
N PRO A 213 -14.58 -0.28 1.45
CA PRO A 213 -14.37 -1.02 2.69
C PRO A 213 -15.35 -2.18 2.87
N ILE A 214 -14.86 -3.31 3.37
CA ILE A 214 -15.72 -4.39 3.85
C ILE A 214 -16.09 -4.09 5.30
N PHE A 215 -17.38 -3.95 5.59
CA PHE A 215 -17.86 -3.75 6.95
C PHE A 215 -18.23 -5.08 7.59
N ALA A 216 -17.51 -5.44 8.66
CA ALA A 216 -17.75 -6.64 9.45
C ALA A 216 -18.45 -6.28 10.77
N SER A 217 -19.65 -6.81 10.98
CA SER A 217 -20.43 -6.61 12.21
C SER A 217 -20.01 -7.54 13.35
N ASP A 218 -19.39 -8.67 13.02
CA ASP A 218 -19.14 -9.79 13.92
C ASP A 218 -17.79 -10.47 13.60
N PRO A 219 -17.23 -11.24 14.54
CA PRO A 219 -15.93 -11.89 14.37
C PRO A 219 -15.84 -12.81 13.14
N SER A 220 -16.93 -13.49 12.78
CA SER A 220 -16.93 -14.43 11.65
C SER A 220 -16.77 -13.71 10.32
N ARG A 221 -17.47 -12.56 10.14
CA ARG A 221 -17.31 -11.70 8.97
C ARG A 221 -15.94 -11.03 8.90
N LEU A 222 -15.36 -10.66 10.05
CA LEU A 222 -14.01 -10.12 10.11
C LEU A 222 -12.98 -11.14 9.62
N ALA A 223 -13.05 -12.37 10.15
CA ALA A 223 -12.17 -13.46 9.72
C ALA A 223 -12.32 -13.76 8.23
N ALA A 224 -13.55 -13.80 7.70
CA ALA A 224 -13.80 -14.01 6.29
C ALA A 224 -13.24 -12.87 5.41
N ALA A 225 -13.38 -11.62 5.84
CA ALA A 225 -12.83 -10.46 5.12
C ALA A 225 -11.30 -10.46 5.09
N MET A 226 -10.64 -10.77 6.22
CA MET A 226 -9.18 -10.91 6.27
C MET A 226 -8.72 -12.05 5.38
N GLU A 227 -9.35 -13.22 5.48
CA GLU A 227 -9.01 -14.40 4.68
C GLU A 227 -9.21 -14.18 3.18
N TRP A 228 -10.26 -13.46 2.79
CA TRP A 228 -10.49 -13.05 1.42
C TRP A 228 -9.34 -12.19 0.88
N PHE A 229 -8.91 -11.18 1.64
CA PHE A 229 -7.84 -10.27 1.21
C PHE A 229 -6.45 -10.90 1.28
N THR A 230 -6.18 -11.83 2.19
CA THR A 230 -4.86 -12.47 2.29
C THR A 230 -4.70 -13.62 1.29
N ASN A 231 -5.74 -14.45 1.10
CA ASN A 231 -5.59 -15.74 0.42
C ASN A 231 -6.39 -15.84 -0.88
N THR A 232 -7.65 -15.40 -0.91
CA THR A 232 -8.53 -15.65 -2.06
C THR A 232 -8.35 -14.65 -3.20
N GLN A 233 -8.31 -13.35 -2.90
CA GLN A 233 -8.17 -12.30 -3.90
C GLN A 233 -6.89 -12.42 -4.76
N PRO A 234 -5.70 -12.75 -4.20
CA PRO A 234 -4.49 -12.96 -5.00
C PRO A 234 -4.66 -14.06 -6.04
N VAL A 235 -5.23 -15.21 -5.66
CA VAL A 235 -5.41 -16.38 -6.53
C VAL A 235 -6.36 -16.05 -7.69
N LEU A 236 -7.49 -15.38 -7.39
CA LEU A 236 -8.46 -15.00 -8.41
C LEU A 236 -7.91 -14.00 -9.43
N ARG A 237 -6.99 -13.12 -9.00
CA ARG A 237 -6.36 -12.17 -9.91
C ARG A 237 -5.45 -12.86 -10.92
N GLU A 238 -4.63 -13.79 -10.46
CA GLU A 238 -3.74 -14.54 -11.35
C GLU A 238 -4.56 -15.40 -12.32
N ALA A 239 -5.68 -15.98 -11.87
CA ALA A 239 -6.61 -16.67 -12.77
C ALA A 239 -7.18 -15.75 -13.86
N ARG A 240 -7.63 -14.53 -13.51
CA ARG A 240 -8.16 -13.56 -14.50
C ARG A 240 -7.12 -13.15 -15.54
N LYS A 241 -5.86 -12.93 -15.15
CA LYS A 241 -4.79 -12.62 -16.12
C LYS A 241 -4.62 -13.73 -17.16
N VAL A 242 -4.73 -14.99 -16.74
CA VAL A 242 -4.68 -16.14 -17.66
C VAL A 242 -5.89 -16.13 -18.60
N THR A 243 -7.09 -15.86 -18.06
CA THR A 243 -8.30 -15.77 -18.88
C THR A 243 -8.24 -14.62 -19.90
N ASP A 244 -7.69 -13.47 -19.54
CA ASP A 244 -7.55 -12.32 -20.45
C ASP A 244 -6.61 -12.63 -21.62
N VAL A 245 -5.50 -13.35 -21.36
CA VAL A 245 -4.58 -13.82 -22.41
C VAL A 245 -5.26 -14.82 -23.34
N LEU A 246 -6.06 -15.74 -22.79
CA LEU A 246 -6.81 -16.71 -23.58
C LEU A 246 -7.90 -16.03 -24.42
N ASN A 247 -8.63 -15.06 -23.86
CA ASN A 247 -9.64 -14.29 -24.60
C ASN A 247 -9.04 -13.49 -25.75
N LEU A 248 -7.84 -12.92 -25.57
CA LEU A 248 -7.09 -12.27 -26.65
C LEU A 248 -6.72 -13.25 -27.77
N ALA A 249 -6.36 -14.48 -27.43
CA ALA A 249 -6.03 -15.51 -28.42
C ALA A 249 -7.28 -15.95 -29.20
N VAL A 250 -8.41 -16.16 -28.52
CA VAL A 250 -9.69 -16.50 -29.16
C VAL A 250 -10.16 -15.38 -30.09
N GLY A 251 -10.07 -14.12 -29.67
CA GLY A 251 -10.40 -12.97 -30.52
C GLY A 251 -9.59 -12.94 -31.82
N ARG A 252 -8.28 -13.22 -31.75
CA ARG A 252 -7.43 -13.29 -32.96
C ARG A 252 -7.78 -14.45 -33.88
N VAL A 253 -8.23 -15.59 -33.34
CA VAL A 253 -8.68 -16.72 -34.15
C VAL A 253 -10.00 -16.39 -34.84
N GLU A 254 -10.92 -15.72 -34.15
CA GLU A 254 -12.19 -15.28 -34.75
C GLU A 254 -11.93 -14.23 -35.84
N ASP A 255 -11.09 -13.23 -35.58
CA ASP A 255 -10.68 -12.22 -36.58
C ASP A 255 -10.04 -12.87 -37.82
N ALA A 256 -9.18 -13.88 -37.62
CA ALA A 256 -8.56 -14.62 -38.72
C ALA A 256 -9.57 -15.45 -39.52
N ARG A 257 -10.56 -16.04 -38.84
CA ARG A 257 -11.65 -16.76 -39.50
C ARG A 257 -12.52 -15.81 -40.32
N THR A 258 -12.93 -14.68 -39.77
CA THR A 258 -13.70 -13.66 -40.50
C THR A 258 -12.93 -13.16 -41.72
N ALA A 259 -11.60 -12.95 -41.62
CA ALA A 259 -10.79 -12.58 -42.77
C ALA A 259 -10.72 -13.66 -43.87
N ILE A 260 -10.79 -14.95 -43.51
CA ILE A 260 -10.86 -16.06 -44.48
C ILE A 260 -12.25 -16.14 -45.12
N ASP A 261 -13.31 -16.03 -44.32
CA ASP A 261 -14.69 -16.08 -44.80
C ASP A 261 -15.01 -14.86 -45.70
N GLU A 262 -14.50 -13.67 -45.38
CA GLU A 262 -14.63 -12.47 -46.21
C GLU A 262 -13.67 -12.47 -47.41
N GLY A 263 -12.45 -13.00 -47.25
CA GLY A 263 -11.45 -13.14 -48.32
C GLY A 263 -11.73 -14.26 -49.32
N GLY A 264 -12.67 -15.17 -49.02
CA GLY A 264 -13.19 -16.19 -49.94
C GLY A 264 -14.11 -15.63 -51.03
N SER A 265 -14.56 -14.37 -50.89
CA SER A 265 -15.18 -13.65 -52.00
C SER A 265 -14.09 -13.10 -52.92
N THR A 266 -13.65 -13.94 -53.86
CA THR A 266 -12.82 -13.50 -54.98
C THR A 266 -13.54 -12.34 -55.67
N PRO A 267 -13.04 -11.08 -55.65
CA PRO A 267 -13.64 -10.06 -56.49
C PRO A 267 -13.50 -10.53 -57.94
N PRO A 268 -14.54 -10.40 -58.79
CA PRO A 268 -14.41 -10.74 -60.20
C PRO A 268 -13.22 -9.97 -60.76
N ALA A 269 -12.31 -10.69 -61.40
CA ALA A 269 -11.12 -10.15 -62.04
C ALA A 269 -11.53 -8.98 -62.95
N THR A 270 -11.33 -7.76 -62.46
CA THR A 270 -11.35 -6.57 -63.31
C THR A 270 -9.96 -6.42 -63.87
N SER A 271 -9.92 -6.48 -65.19
CA SER A 271 -8.76 -6.42 -66.04
C SER A 271 -7.85 -5.23 -65.73
N SER A 272 -6.57 -5.51 -65.88
CA SER A 272 -5.47 -4.57 -65.90
C SER A 272 -5.73 -3.39 -66.84
N THR A 273 -5.55 -2.16 -66.36
CA THR A 273 -5.11 -1.03 -67.19
C THR A 273 -4.32 -0.02 -66.33
N GLY A 274 -3.00 -0.03 -66.51
CA GLY A 274 -2.17 1.18 -66.58
C GLY A 274 -1.72 1.88 -65.29
N PRO A 275 -0.41 2.16 -65.11
CA PRO A 275 0.10 2.95 -63.99
C PRO A 275 -0.01 4.44 -64.32
N ASN A 276 -0.73 5.23 -63.51
CA ASN A 276 -0.68 6.69 -63.60
C ASN A 276 0.01 7.28 -62.36
N ARG A 277 1.28 7.68 -62.58
CA ARG A 277 2.08 8.53 -61.71
C ARG A 277 1.55 9.97 -61.77
N ARG A 278 1.71 10.71 -60.65
CA ARG A 278 1.52 12.17 -60.45
C ARG A 278 0.05 12.54 -60.19
N THR A 279 -0.33 13.37 -59.21
CA THR A 279 0.36 14.46 -58.50
C THR A 279 -0.50 14.93 -57.31
N SER A 280 0.09 15.79 -56.46
CA SER A 280 -0.51 16.68 -55.45
C SER A 280 -0.84 16.03 -54.10
N ALA A 281 -0.08 16.29 -53.03
CA ALA A 281 0.14 17.56 -52.33
C ALA A 281 -1.13 18.11 -51.66
N ARG A 282 -0.99 18.35 -50.33
CA ARG A 282 -1.88 19.09 -49.43
C ARG A 282 -3.19 18.40 -49.06
N ARG A 283 -3.28 17.91 -47.82
CA ARG A 283 -4.34 18.25 -46.84
C ARG A 283 -4.18 17.39 -45.58
N TRP A 284 -3.19 17.70 -44.74
CA TRP A 284 -3.23 17.30 -43.32
C TRP A 284 -3.89 18.44 -42.56
N SER A 285 -5.22 18.35 -42.45
CA SER A 285 -6.02 19.19 -41.58
C SER A 285 -6.58 18.36 -40.44
N ARG A 286 -6.15 18.72 -39.23
CA ARG A 286 -7.07 19.08 -38.13
C ARG A 286 -7.95 17.94 -37.57
N TRP A 287 -7.37 17.19 -36.63
CA TRP A 287 -8.04 16.71 -35.42
C TRP A 287 -7.16 17.15 -34.24
N ARG A 288 -7.27 18.41 -33.79
CA ARG A 288 -8.20 18.90 -32.75
C ARG A 288 -8.06 18.14 -31.43
N THR A 289 -6.96 18.43 -30.74
CA THR A 289 -6.89 18.53 -29.29
C THR A 289 -7.99 19.47 -28.79
N GLY A 290 -8.75 19.04 -27.79
CA GLY A 290 -9.83 19.85 -27.25
C GLY A 290 -10.33 19.32 -25.90
N ARG A 291 -9.74 19.84 -24.81
CA ARG A 291 -10.46 20.43 -23.67
C ARG A 291 -9.46 20.95 -22.64
N GLU A 292 -8.94 22.13 -22.93
CA GLU A 292 -8.35 23.04 -21.94
C GLU A 292 -9.19 24.32 -21.96
N ARG A 293 -9.48 24.87 -20.77
CA ARG A 293 -10.12 26.17 -20.46
C ARG A 293 -11.65 26.25 -20.41
N ARG A 294 -12.16 26.15 -19.18
CA ARG A 294 -13.04 27.18 -18.60
C ARG A 294 -12.69 27.37 -17.12
N ARG A 295 -12.08 28.51 -16.79
CA ARG A 295 -12.36 29.35 -15.61
C ARG A 295 -11.26 30.42 -15.49
N ARG A 296 -11.48 31.57 -16.14
CA ARG A 296 -10.98 32.86 -15.63
C ARG A 296 -12.18 33.50 -14.94
N GLY A 297 -12.22 33.38 -13.62
CA GLY A 297 -13.03 34.24 -12.76
C GLY A 297 -12.07 35.25 -12.15
N THR A 298 -12.32 36.52 -12.45
CA THR A 298 -11.67 37.70 -11.88
C THR A 298 -11.94 37.77 -10.37
N SER A 299 -10.90 37.71 -9.54
CA SER A 299 -10.99 38.17 -8.14
C SER A 299 -10.21 39.47 -7.99
N THR A 300 -10.98 40.55 -7.90
CA THR A 300 -10.52 41.84 -7.37
C THR A 300 -10.19 41.67 -5.89
N SER A 301 -8.90 41.59 -5.58
CA SER A 301 -8.36 41.69 -4.22
C SER A 301 -8.52 43.12 -3.72
N ARG A 302 -9.55 43.35 -2.88
CA ARG A 302 -9.61 44.50 -1.97
C ARG A 302 -8.63 44.20 -0.83
N ARG A 303 -7.48 44.90 -0.83
CA ARG A 303 -6.59 45.01 0.33
C ARG A 303 -7.26 45.88 1.38
N GLY A 304 -7.88 45.26 2.38
CA GLY A 304 -8.16 45.89 3.66
C GLY A 304 -6.89 45.84 4.49
N GLY A 305 -6.17 46.96 4.56
CA GLY A 305 -5.11 47.16 5.54
C GLY A 305 -5.71 47.51 6.89
N CYS A 306 -5.30 46.80 7.94
CA CYS A 306 -5.37 47.29 9.31
C CYS A 306 -3.94 47.33 9.88
N PRO A 307 -3.61 48.39 10.64
CA PRO A 307 -2.24 48.68 11.05
C PRO A 307 -1.78 47.78 12.20
N ARG A 308 -0.50 47.40 12.15
CA ARG A 308 0.24 46.91 13.33
C ARG A 308 0.52 48.10 14.23
N SER A 309 -0.13 48.13 15.40
CA SER A 309 0.30 48.93 16.54
C SER A 309 1.53 48.29 17.17
N SER A 310 2.58 49.09 17.26
CA SER A 310 3.72 48.94 18.15
C SER A 310 3.26 49.11 19.60
N GLY A 311 3.68 48.18 20.47
CA GLY A 311 3.42 48.26 21.91
C GLY A 311 4.39 47.37 22.67
N ALA A 312 5.52 47.96 23.06
CA ALA A 312 6.42 47.42 24.06
C ALA A 312 5.97 47.90 25.44
N SER A 313 5.86 46.98 26.42
CA SER A 313 5.99 47.22 27.86
C SER A 313 5.87 45.87 28.59
N SER A 314 6.95 45.26 29.07
CA SER A 314 7.44 45.38 30.45
C SER A 314 6.36 45.18 31.53
N SER A 315 6.28 43.97 32.10
CA SER A 315 6.58 43.69 33.52
C SER A 315 5.92 42.39 34.05
N PRO A 316 6.50 41.78 35.10
CA PRO A 316 6.23 40.40 35.52
C PRO A 316 5.15 40.31 36.60
N GLY A 317 4.45 39.18 36.67
CA GLY A 317 3.48 38.91 37.73
C GLY A 317 3.11 37.45 37.75
N GLY A 318 3.69 36.70 38.69
CA GLY A 318 3.37 35.30 38.91
C GLY A 318 1.96 35.09 39.45
N VAL A 319 1.34 33.98 39.04
CA VAL A 319 0.26 33.35 39.80
C VAL A 319 0.43 31.83 39.66
N CYS A 320 0.78 31.20 40.77
CA CYS A 320 0.75 29.75 40.95
C CYS A 320 -0.69 29.26 40.89
N TRP A 321 -1.02 28.40 39.91
CA TRP A 321 -2.26 27.62 39.92
C TRP A 321 -1.98 26.22 40.47
N ARG A 322 -2.54 25.93 41.65
CA ARG A 322 -2.70 24.58 42.20
C ARG A 322 -3.96 23.96 41.61
N PRO A 323 -3.93 22.72 41.09
CA PRO A 323 -5.16 21.96 40.87
C PRO A 323 -5.71 21.37 42.19
N PRO A 324 -7.04 21.17 42.29
CA PRO A 324 -7.69 20.66 43.48
C PRO A 324 -7.45 19.15 43.71
N ARG A 325 -7.36 18.77 44.98
CA ARG A 325 -7.38 17.37 45.45
C ARG A 325 -8.74 16.75 45.13
N THR A 326 -8.76 15.76 44.26
CA THR A 326 -9.90 14.85 44.12
C THR A 326 -9.76 13.68 45.10
N ALA A 327 -10.90 13.32 45.68
CA ALA A 327 -11.08 12.44 46.81
C ALA A 327 -10.73 10.95 46.54
N ASP A 328 -10.38 10.27 47.62
CA ASP A 328 -10.15 8.83 47.73
C ASP A 328 -11.38 8.01 47.28
N PRO A 329 -11.22 6.98 46.43
CA PRO A 329 -12.26 5.99 46.22
C PRO A 329 -12.29 4.97 47.37
N ALA A 330 -13.48 4.83 47.94
CA ALA A 330 -13.83 3.92 49.01
C ALA A 330 -13.54 2.44 48.68
N THR A 331 -13.03 1.75 49.69
CA THR A 331 -12.82 0.31 49.78
C THR A 331 -14.13 -0.47 49.63
N PRO A 332 -14.24 -1.47 48.74
CA PRO A 332 -15.38 -2.38 48.74
C PRO A 332 -15.22 -3.46 49.84
N SER A 333 -16.23 -3.50 50.72
CA SER A 333 -16.47 -4.50 51.77
C SER A 333 -16.68 -5.90 51.20
N SER A 334 -16.03 -6.89 51.81
CA SER A 334 -16.18 -8.32 51.54
C SER A 334 -17.57 -8.87 51.94
N PRO A 335 -18.13 -9.86 51.21
CA PRO A 335 -19.36 -10.54 51.62
C PRO A 335 -19.10 -11.65 52.69
N PRO A 336 -20.10 -11.96 53.53
CA PRO A 336 -19.97 -12.92 54.62
C PRO A 336 -19.99 -14.38 54.16
N THR A 337 -19.12 -15.17 54.79
CA THR A 337 -18.98 -16.62 54.62
C THR A 337 -20.18 -17.35 55.24
N ALA A 338 -20.95 -18.07 54.42
CA ALA A 338 -21.99 -18.97 54.90
C ALA A 338 -21.37 -20.26 55.45
N ARG A 339 -21.54 -20.49 56.75
CA ARG A 339 -21.18 -21.71 57.49
C ARG A 339 -22.34 -22.70 57.33
N ARG A 340 -22.10 -23.88 56.73
CA ARG A 340 -23.03 -25.01 56.78
C ARG A 340 -22.62 -25.97 57.90
N SER A 341 -23.58 -26.24 58.76
CA SER A 341 -23.70 -27.38 59.68
C SER A 341 -23.94 -28.68 58.95
#